data_AF-A0A6N7M8E3-F1
#
_entry.id   AF-A0A6N7M8E3-F1
#
_cell.length_a   1.000
_cell.length_b   1.000
_cell.length_c   1.000
_cell.angle_alpha   90.00
_cell.angle_beta   90.00
_cell.angle_gamma   90.00
#
_symmetry.space_group_name_H-M   'P 1'
#
loop_
_entity.id
_entity.type
_entity.pdbx_description
1 polymer ?
#
loop_
_entity_poly.entity_id
_entity_poly.type
_entity_poly.pdbx_seq_one_letter_code
_entity_poly.pdbx_strand_id
1 'polypeptide(L)'
;MMELHLKDAGWQYILIDYCWYYPYGGTLGNPPQTEDFKPSLSMDDFGRLLPAVDRFPSAKEGMGFKEIGDYIHSLGLKSGIHIMCGVPKEAVAKKMPIKGTNYTVDEIMNYTTCSWLNHMYGVDMSKPGSQEYFNSLFELYAEWGIDYIKIDDIVSPYYKEEIEGYRKAIDNCGREIVLSLSPGNQTPIEMAEHLKLNANMWRISGDSWDDWESLKRQFAYIHKWEKHIGPGRWPDADELPLGTLNKRGPHDHGERESNFTTPEKYTLMTLWSICRSPLFYGGDLMVIRPIDLKLLTNKEIIAVNQNSTNNHQLFRTESHVAWVADIPGMSDKYLAVFNISEDSKFKAMVKLKELGFESVVSIHDLWRRKDLWKFKDGFSPAIEAHGAGLFRIMQ
;
A
#
# COMPACT_ATOMS: atom_id res chain seq x y z
N MET A 1 10.89 3.15 -17.22
CA MET A 1 9.43 2.94 -17.34
C MET A 1 8.62 3.93 -16.51
N MET A 2 8.76 3.96 -15.18
CA MET A 2 7.97 4.89 -14.35
C MET A 2 8.21 6.36 -14.73
N GLU A 3 9.47 6.80 -14.81
CA GLU A 3 9.83 8.16 -15.23
C GLU A 3 9.20 8.55 -16.58
N LEU A 4 9.34 7.71 -17.60
CA LEU A 4 8.93 8.02 -18.97
C LEU A 4 7.42 7.93 -19.22
N HIS A 5 6.69 7.13 -18.46
CA HIS A 5 5.30 6.78 -18.79
C HIS A 5 4.28 7.02 -17.66
N LEU A 6 4.71 7.01 -16.41
CA LEU A 6 3.79 7.04 -15.26
C LEU A 6 3.96 8.28 -14.39
N LYS A 7 5.13 8.94 -14.41
CA LYS A 7 5.42 10.12 -13.60
C LYS A 7 4.42 11.26 -13.83
N ASP A 8 4.07 11.54 -15.08
CA ASP A 8 3.06 12.56 -15.46
C ASP A 8 1.64 12.25 -14.99
N ALA A 9 1.40 10.99 -14.58
CA ALA A 9 0.16 10.54 -13.98
C ALA A 9 0.24 10.50 -12.44
N GLY A 10 1.35 10.91 -11.83
CA GLY A 10 1.52 11.05 -10.37
C GLY A 10 2.23 9.89 -9.67
N TRP A 11 2.62 8.84 -10.40
CA TRP A 11 3.40 7.72 -9.84
C TRP A 11 4.82 8.18 -9.52
N GLN A 12 5.23 8.01 -8.26
CA GLN A 12 6.49 8.59 -7.79
C GLN A 12 7.31 7.70 -6.85
N TYR A 13 6.75 6.68 -6.21
CA TYR A 13 7.49 5.83 -5.26
C TYR A 13 7.98 4.54 -5.93
N ILE A 14 9.26 4.24 -5.75
CA ILE A 14 9.88 2.93 -6.05
C ILE A 14 10.17 2.25 -4.72
N LEU A 15 9.39 1.22 -4.38
CA LEU A 15 9.48 0.49 -3.12
C LEU A 15 10.24 -0.82 -3.32
N ILE A 16 11.34 -1.00 -2.57
CA ILE A 16 12.02 -2.29 -2.43
C ILE A 16 11.37 -3.03 -1.26
N ASP A 17 10.55 -4.04 -1.59
CA ASP A 17 9.76 -4.79 -0.61
C ASP A 17 10.62 -5.83 0.16
N TYR A 18 9.95 -6.77 0.86
CA TYR A 18 10.49 -7.50 2.00
C TYR A 18 11.81 -8.27 1.77
N CYS A 19 12.54 -8.47 2.87
CA CYS A 19 13.75 -9.29 2.95
C CYS A 19 14.91 -8.87 2.02
N TRP A 20 15.09 -7.60 1.70
CA TRP A 20 16.26 -7.10 0.94
C TRP A 20 17.62 -7.38 1.61
N TYR A 21 17.63 -7.61 2.92
CA TYR A 21 18.80 -7.96 3.72
C TYR A 21 19.16 -9.46 3.66
N TYR A 22 18.27 -10.29 3.12
CA TYR A 22 18.50 -11.73 3.00
C TYR A 22 19.38 -12.03 1.77
N PRO A 23 20.47 -12.82 1.90
CA PRO A 23 21.49 -12.95 0.87
C PRO A 23 21.02 -13.69 -0.38
N TYR A 24 20.08 -14.63 -0.25
CA TYR A 24 19.59 -15.41 -1.39
C TYR A 24 18.40 -14.71 -2.08
N GLY A 25 18.39 -14.76 -3.41
CA GLY A 25 17.25 -14.30 -4.22
C GLY A 25 16.03 -15.21 -4.08
N GLY A 26 14.84 -14.67 -4.39
CA GLY A 26 13.52 -15.27 -4.12
C GLY A 26 13.43 -16.79 -4.24
N THR A 27 13.17 -17.43 -3.10
CA THR A 27 12.73 -18.82 -2.99
C THR A 27 11.20 -18.87 -2.96
N LEU A 28 10.60 -20.03 -3.22
CA LEU A 28 9.21 -20.27 -2.87
C LEU A 28 9.04 -20.11 -1.35
N GLY A 29 8.02 -19.37 -0.92
CA GLY A 29 7.74 -19.06 0.48
C GLY A 29 8.64 -17.99 1.12
N ASN A 30 8.41 -17.77 2.41
CA ASN A 30 9.16 -16.81 3.22
C ASN A 30 10.57 -17.35 3.51
N PRO A 31 11.64 -16.58 3.24
CA PRO A 31 13.00 -17.07 3.41
C PRO A 31 13.27 -17.33 4.89
N PRO A 32 13.57 -18.58 5.30
CA PRO A 32 13.77 -18.89 6.71
C PRO A 32 15.21 -18.60 7.14
N GLN A 33 15.40 -18.47 8.45
CA GLN A 33 16.70 -18.57 9.10
C GLN A 33 16.72 -19.81 10.02
N THR A 34 17.77 -20.62 9.96
CA THR A 34 17.91 -21.80 10.84
C THR A 34 18.19 -21.37 12.29
N GLU A 35 18.09 -22.32 13.24
CA GLU A 35 18.36 -22.07 14.66
C GLU A 35 19.79 -21.55 14.94
N ASP A 36 20.75 -21.93 14.10
CA ASP A 36 22.15 -21.45 14.14
C ASP A 36 22.39 -20.19 13.29
N PHE A 37 21.31 -19.48 12.95
CA PHE A 37 21.32 -18.23 12.19
C PHE A 37 21.92 -18.36 10.77
N LYS A 38 21.54 -19.41 10.03
CA LYS A 38 21.91 -19.60 8.62
C LYS A 38 20.73 -19.39 7.65
N PRO A 39 20.93 -18.62 6.57
CA PRO A 39 22.06 -17.73 6.37
C PRO A 39 22.08 -16.62 7.42
N SER A 40 23.27 -16.06 7.64
CA SER A 40 23.40 -14.84 8.43
C SER A 40 22.75 -13.69 7.64
N LEU A 41 22.03 -12.81 8.33
CA LEU A 41 21.42 -11.65 7.69
C LEU A 41 22.48 -10.57 7.49
N SER A 42 22.42 -9.86 6.36
CA SER A 42 23.30 -8.72 6.13
C SER A 42 22.98 -7.63 7.15
N MET A 43 23.97 -7.23 7.95
CA MET A 43 23.79 -6.42 9.15
C MET A 43 25.09 -5.70 9.52
N ASP A 44 24.98 -4.50 10.08
CA ASP A 44 26.13 -3.74 10.59
C ASP A 44 26.49 -4.10 12.04
N ASP A 45 27.56 -3.49 12.56
CA ASP A 45 28.06 -3.73 13.92
C ASP A 45 27.11 -3.26 15.04
N PHE A 46 25.99 -2.59 14.71
CA PHE A 46 24.98 -2.09 15.64
C PHE A 46 23.66 -2.85 15.57
N GLY A 47 23.63 -4.00 14.88
CA GLY A 47 22.44 -4.82 14.76
C GLY A 47 21.40 -4.24 13.81
N ARG A 48 21.79 -3.35 12.89
CA ARG A 48 20.90 -2.76 11.87
C ARG A 48 21.06 -3.52 10.55
N LEU A 49 19.95 -3.98 9.99
CA LEU A 49 19.97 -4.76 8.74
C LEU A 49 20.46 -3.89 7.56
N LEU A 50 21.30 -4.48 6.71
CA LEU A 50 21.90 -3.87 5.53
C LEU A 50 21.47 -4.58 4.24
N PRO A 51 21.47 -3.93 3.07
CA PRO A 51 21.20 -4.60 1.81
C PRO A 51 22.14 -5.79 1.59
N ALA A 52 21.60 -6.91 1.13
CA ALA A 52 22.41 -8.04 0.73
C ALA A 52 23.22 -7.69 -0.52
N VAL A 53 24.53 -7.56 -0.38
CA VAL A 53 25.45 -7.09 -1.44
C VAL A 53 25.39 -7.94 -2.72
N ASP A 54 25.12 -9.23 -2.62
CA ASP A 54 25.00 -10.11 -3.79
C ASP A 54 23.78 -9.77 -4.66
N ARG A 55 22.74 -9.18 -4.05
CA ARG A 55 21.53 -8.69 -4.73
C ARG A 55 21.61 -7.21 -5.05
N PHE A 56 22.32 -6.45 -4.23
CA PHE A 56 22.52 -5.00 -4.35
C PHE A 56 24.01 -4.67 -4.36
N PRO A 57 24.73 -4.88 -5.48
CA PRO A 57 26.18 -4.66 -5.54
C PRO A 57 26.62 -3.22 -5.23
N SER A 58 25.74 -2.24 -5.45
CA SER A 58 25.92 -0.83 -5.09
C SER A 58 25.95 -0.58 -3.57
N ALA A 59 25.57 -1.56 -2.75
CA ALA A 59 25.60 -1.46 -1.29
C ALA A 59 26.96 -1.82 -0.69
N LYS A 60 27.95 -2.20 -1.52
CA LYS A 60 29.31 -2.50 -1.08
C LYS A 60 29.93 -1.32 -0.34
N GLU A 61 30.96 -1.60 0.46
CA GLU A 61 31.76 -0.58 1.15
C GLU A 61 30.92 0.33 2.08
N GLY A 62 29.80 -0.19 2.60
CA GLY A 62 28.95 0.54 3.54
C GLY A 62 27.97 1.52 2.88
N MET A 63 27.84 1.52 1.56
CA MET A 63 26.97 2.46 0.84
C MET A 63 25.47 2.19 1.04
N GLY A 64 25.11 0.97 1.47
CA GLY A 64 23.71 0.59 1.70
C GLY A 64 22.82 0.90 0.50
N PHE A 65 21.69 1.57 0.73
CA PHE A 65 20.79 1.98 -0.36
C PHE A 65 21.08 3.34 -0.97
N LYS A 66 22.11 4.06 -0.51
CA LYS A 66 22.35 5.44 -0.91
C LYS A 66 22.46 5.61 -2.43
N GLU A 67 23.26 4.78 -3.10
CA GLU A 67 23.43 4.91 -4.57
C GLU A 67 22.12 4.65 -5.35
N ILE A 68 21.32 3.68 -4.90
CA ILE A 68 20.02 3.40 -5.50
C ILE A 68 19.05 4.56 -5.24
N GLY A 69 19.04 5.10 -4.02
CA GLY A 69 18.26 6.27 -3.64
C GLY A 69 18.62 7.48 -4.50
N ASP A 70 19.91 7.83 -4.57
CA ASP A 70 20.43 8.93 -5.39
C ASP A 70 20.04 8.76 -6.87
N TYR A 71 20.12 7.54 -7.41
CA TYR A 71 19.68 7.24 -8.78
C TYR A 71 18.18 7.49 -8.95
N ILE A 72 17.33 6.96 -8.06
CA ILE A 72 15.87 7.16 -8.11
C ILE A 72 15.53 8.66 -8.02
N HIS A 73 16.19 9.40 -7.12
CA HIS A 73 16.01 10.85 -6.98
C HIS A 73 16.45 11.62 -8.22
N SER A 74 17.51 11.18 -8.90
CA SER A 74 17.98 11.82 -10.15
C SER A 74 16.93 11.77 -11.28
N LEU A 75 16.03 10.77 -11.24
CA LEU A 75 14.87 10.66 -12.14
C LEU A 75 13.66 11.49 -11.66
N GLY A 76 13.81 12.23 -10.56
CA GLY A 76 12.74 12.95 -9.86
C GLY A 76 11.64 12.03 -9.33
N LEU A 77 12.00 10.81 -8.92
CA LEU A 77 11.15 9.86 -8.22
C LEU A 77 11.57 9.82 -6.73
N LYS A 78 10.90 8.99 -5.94
CA LYS A 78 11.10 8.80 -4.50
C LYS A 78 11.41 7.33 -4.20
N SER A 79 12.35 7.11 -3.29
CA SER A 79 12.79 5.77 -2.90
C SER A 79 12.05 5.30 -1.65
N GLY A 80 11.73 4.01 -1.59
CA GLY A 80 11.11 3.40 -0.43
C GLY A 80 11.66 2.01 -0.14
N ILE A 81 11.59 1.61 1.12
CA ILE A 81 11.97 0.26 1.57
C ILE A 81 10.92 -0.32 2.50
N HIS A 82 10.84 -1.65 2.50
CA HIS A 82 10.12 -2.41 3.52
C HIS A 82 11.03 -2.71 4.71
N ILE A 83 10.51 -2.72 5.94
CA ILE A 83 11.21 -3.28 7.11
C ILE A 83 10.27 -4.19 7.90
N MET A 84 10.83 -5.16 8.62
CA MET A 84 10.07 -5.93 9.61
C MET A 84 10.06 -5.19 10.95
N CYS A 85 8.96 -5.28 11.70
CA CYS A 85 8.93 -4.80 13.07
C CYS A 85 9.99 -5.50 13.93
N GLY A 86 10.73 -4.73 14.73
CA GLY A 86 11.51 -5.21 15.85
C GLY A 86 13.03 -5.22 15.61
N VAL A 87 13.71 -6.19 16.20
CA VAL A 87 15.17 -6.39 16.16
C VAL A 87 15.53 -7.77 15.58
N PRO A 88 16.65 -7.92 14.83
CA PRO A 88 17.07 -9.23 14.33
C PRO A 88 17.38 -10.21 15.47
N LYS A 89 16.87 -11.45 15.39
CA LYS A 89 17.17 -12.50 16.38
C LYS A 89 18.65 -12.79 16.48
N GLU A 90 19.36 -12.73 15.36
CA GLU A 90 20.81 -12.90 15.31
C GLU A 90 21.55 -11.80 16.08
N ALA A 91 21.06 -10.55 16.06
CA ALA A 91 21.64 -9.43 16.82
C ALA A 91 21.42 -9.60 18.33
N VAL A 92 20.23 -10.08 18.73
CA VAL A 92 19.92 -10.45 20.11
C VAL A 92 20.88 -11.55 20.60
N ALA A 93 21.02 -12.63 19.85
CA ALA A 93 21.89 -13.75 20.23
C ALA A 93 23.37 -13.34 20.37
N LYS A 94 23.82 -12.39 19.54
CA LYS A 94 25.19 -11.83 19.57
C LYS A 94 25.37 -10.69 20.57
N LYS A 95 24.31 -10.23 21.23
CA LYS A 95 24.32 -9.07 22.14
C LYS A 95 24.97 -7.84 21.52
N MET A 96 24.56 -7.55 20.28
CA MET A 96 25.17 -6.45 19.52
C MET A 96 24.90 -5.10 20.22
N PRO A 97 25.84 -4.14 20.17
CA PRO A 97 25.66 -2.84 20.81
C PRO A 97 24.61 -1.99 20.07
N ILE A 98 23.87 -1.16 20.80
CA ILE A 98 22.97 -0.16 20.22
C ILE A 98 23.75 1.14 20.01
N LYS A 99 23.80 1.64 18.77
CA LYS A 99 24.53 2.86 18.39
C LYS A 99 24.21 4.02 19.33
N GLY A 100 25.24 4.65 19.89
CA GLY A 100 25.12 5.83 20.75
C GLY A 100 24.70 5.53 22.20
N THR A 101 24.70 4.28 22.63
CA THR A 101 24.32 3.88 24.00
C THR A 101 25.31 2.88 24.61
N ASN A 102 25.11 2.55 25.89
CA ASN A 102 25.81 1.45 26.57
C ASN A 102 24.96 0.17 26.63
N TYR A 103 23.82 0.14 25.93
CA TYR A 103 22.89 -0.98 25.94
C TYR A 103 23.14 -1.93 24.76
N THR A 104 22.70 -3.17 24.91
CA THR A 104 22.76 -4.19 23.85
C THR A 104 21.37 -4.60 23.37
N VAL A 105 21.29 -5.13 22.15
CA VAL A 105 20.01 -5.47 21.50
C VAL A 105 19.21 -6.52 22.32
N ASP A 106 19.86 -7.41 23.07
CA ASP A 106 19.18 -8.37 23.95
C ASP A 106 18.50 -7.74 25.18
N GLU A 107 18.88 -6.52 25.57
CA GLU A 107 18.30 -5.83 26.73
C GLU A 107 16.97 -5.12 26.42
N ILE A 108 16.71 -4.86 25.13
CA ILE A 108 15.53 -4.13 24.65
C ILE A 108 14.48 -5.03 24.00
N MET A 109 14.81 -6.28 23.69
CA MET A 109 13.88 -7.18 23.01
C MET A 109 12.73 -7.63 23.91
N ASN A 110 11.61 -7.98 23.30
CA ASN A 110 10.55 -8.77 23.91
C ASN A 110 10.40 -10.11 23.15
N TYR A 111 9.70 -11.08 23.74
CA TYR A 111 9.56 -12.42 23.14
C TYR A 111 8.48 -12.53 22.07
N THR A 112 7.88 -11.42 21.63
CA THR A 112 6.95 -11.46 20.49
C THR A 112 7.71 -11.76 19.21
N THR A 113 7.07 -12.52 18.33
CA THR A 113 7.64 -12.95 17.06
C THR A 113 6.58 -12.91 15.98
N CYS A 114 7.02 -12.61 14.76
CA CYS A 114 6.23 -12.80 13.56
C CYS A 114 5.91 -14.28 13.33
N SER A 115 4.64 -14.60 13.03
CA SER A 115 4.18 -15.98 12.82
C SER A 115 4.54 -16.56 11.45
N TRP A 116 4.89 -15.70 10.49
CA TRP A 116 5.14 -16.07 9.10
C TRP A 116 6.59 -15.84 8.65
N LEU A 117 7.41 -15.13 9.43
CA LEU A 117 8.84 -14.94 9.18
C LEU A 117 9.65 -14.97 10.48
N ASN A 118 10.65 -15.83 10.57
CA ASN A 118 11.31 -16.09 11.86
C ASN A 118 12.53 -15.21 12.17
N HIS A 119 12.71 -14.08 11.49
CA HIS A 119 13.92 -13.25 11.55
C HIS A 119 14.02 -12.29 12.73
N MET A 120 12.88 -11.86 13.30
CA MET A 120 12.83 -10.76 14.26
C MET A 120 12.22 -11.15 15.61
N TYR A 121 12.63 -10.43 16.65
CA TYR A 121 11.89 -10.29 17.91
C TYR A 121 11.31 -8.88 17.99
N GLY A 122 10.17 -8.69 18.66
CA GLY A 122 9.66 -7.35 18.96
C GLY A 122 10.53 -6.60 19.97
N VAL A 123 10.27 -5.30 20.14
CA VAL A 123 11.01 -4.43 21.08
C VAL A 123 10.12 -4.03 22.27
N ASP A 124 10.64 -4.15 23.48
CA ASP A 124 10.04 -3.56 24.68
C ASP A 124 10.37 -2.05 24.72
N MET A 125 9.45 -1.23 24.23
CA MET A 125 9.62 0.23 24.17
C MET A 125 9.72 0.91 25.54
N SER A 126 9.51 0.20 26.66
CA SER A 126 9.73 0.74 28.00
C SER A 126 11.19 0.70 28.45
N LYS A 127 12.05 -0.04 27.75
CA LYS A 127 13.47 -0.20 28.11
C LYS A 127 14.32 0.99 27.63
N PRO A 128 15.30 1.43 28.44
CA PRO A 128 16.36 2.30 27.94
C PRO A 128 17.09 1.66 26.75
N GLY A 129 17.39 2.43 25.71
CA GLY A 129 18.02 1.93 24.48
C GLY A 129 17.02 1.59 23.36
N SER A 130 15.74 1.32 23.67
CA SER A 130 14.74 0.93 22.65
C SER A 130 14.49 2.04 21.64
N GLN A 131 14.27 3.27 22.13
CA GLN A 131 14.06 4.40 21.24
C GLN A 131 15.33 4.76 20.47
N GLU A 132 16.50 4.63 21.10
CA GLU A 132 17.79 4.87 20.47
C GLU A 132 18.07 3.87 19.35
N TYR A 133 17.69 2.61 19.51
CA TYR A 133 17.75 1.62 18.44
C TYR A 133 16.89 2.05 17.23
N PHE A 134 15.61 2.37 17.44
CA PHE A 134 14.77 2.88 16.35
C PHE A 134 15.29 4.18 15.74
N ASN A 135 15.75 5.14 16.54
CA ASN A 135 16.37 6.36 16.03
C ASN A 135 17.58 6.04 15.13
N SER A 136 18.40 5.07 15.51
CA SER A 136 19.58 4.67 14.74
C SER A 136 19.25 3.98 13.41
N LEU A 137 18.09 3.31 13.31
CA LEU A 137 17.58 2.78 12.05
C LEU A 137 17.16 3.92 11.12
N PHE A 138 16.40 4.88 11.62
CA PHE A 138 15.89 5.98 10.79
C PHE A 138 16.97 7.02 10.44
N GLU A 139 18.01 7.17 11.26
CA GLU A 139 19.25 7.87 10.88
C GLU A 139 19.88 7.20 9.65
N LEU A 140 20.04 5.87 9.66
CA LEU A 140 20.60 5.11 8.52
C LEU A 140 19.73 5.25 7.26
N TYR A 141 18.42 5.16 7.41
CA TYR A 141 17.49 5.30 6.28
C TYR A 141 17.49 6.73 5.72
N ALA A 142 17.66 7.75 6.58
CA ALA A 142 17.82 9.13 6.16
C ALA A 142 19.15 9.34 5.41
N GLU A 143 20.25 8.74 5.87
CA GLU A 143 21.56 8.75 5.19
C GLU A 143 21.48 8.14 3.78
N TRP A 144 20.65 7.10 3.59
CA TRP A 144 20.38 6.50 2.28
C TRP A 144 19.39 7.29 1.41
N GLY A 145 18.76 8.33 1.94
CA GLY A 145 17.77 9.12 1.22
C GLY A 145 16.41 8.45 1.06
N ILE A 146 16.01 7.54 1.95
CA ILE A 146 14.70 6.89 1.90
C ILE A 146 13.56 7.90 2.12
N ASP A 147 12.51 7.85 1.30
CA ASP A 147 11.34 8.74 1.37
C ASP A 147 10.08 8.04 1.90
N TYR A 148 10.09 6.71 1.92
CA TYR A 148 8.93 5.89 2.25
C TYR A 148 9.37 4.61 2.96
N ILE A 149 8.70 4.27 4.06
CA ILE A 149 8.93 3.03 4.79
C ILE A 149 7.60 2.30 5.00
N LYS A 150 7.57 1.03 4.56
CA LYS A 150 6.52 0.05 4.89
C LYS A 150 7.01 -0.83 6.02
N ILE A 151 6.36 -0.80 7.18
CA ILE A 151 6.68 -1.65 8.32
C ILE A 151 5.68 -2.78 8.39
N ASP A 152 6.15 -4.02 8.34
CA ASP A 152 5.33 -5.22 8.39
C ASP A 152 5.42 -5.92 9.76
N ASP A 153 4.45 -6.81 10.02
CA ASP A 153 4.23 -7.44 11.33
C ASP A 153 3.98 -6.43 12.47
N ILE A 154 3.17 -5.38 12.22
CA ILE A 154 2.96 -4.31 13.23
C ILE A 154 1.51 -3.88 13.44
N VAL A 155 0.62 -4.12 12.47
CA VAL A 155 -0.81 -3.73 12.58
C VAL A 155 -1.73 -4.92 12.83
N SER A 156 -1.33 -6.11 12.38
CA SER A 156 -2.03 -7.36 12.67
C SER A 156 -1.00 -8.48 12.82
N PRO A 157 -0.47 -8.72 14.04
CA PRO A 157 -0.90 -8.19 15.35
C PRO A 157 -0.61 -6.69 15.56
N TYR A 158 -1.35 -6.04 16.46
CA TYR A 158 -1.27 -4.58 16.66
C TYR A 158 -0.27 -4.20 17.78
N TYR A 159 0.88 -3.63 17.40
CA TYR A 159 1.94 -3.23 18.32
C TYR A 159 1.97 -1.71 18.53
N LYS A 160 1.11 -1.24 19.43
CA LYS A 160 0.87 0.19 19.66
C LYS A 160 2.15 0.95 20.00
N GLU A 161 2.91 0.46 20.98
CA GLU A 161 4.09 1.13 21.49
C GLU A 161 5.22 1.19 20.46
N GLU A 162 5.39 0.13 19.65
CA GLU A 162 6.36 0.13 18.56
C GLU A 162 5.95 1.10 17.44
N ILE A 163 4.66 1.21 17.09
CA ILE A 163 4.15 2.22 16.14
C ILE A 163 4.52 3.64 16.61
N GLU A 164 4.29 3.97 17.89
CA GLU A 164 4.67 5.27 18.47
C GLU A 164 6.20 5.47 18.42
N GLY A 165 6.97 4.42 18.70
CA GLY A 165 8.44 4.42 18.62
C GLY A 165 8.96 4.74 17.21
N TYR A 166 8.40 4.10 16.18
CA TYR A 166 8.74 4.37 14.78
C TYR A 166 8.33 5.77 14.33
N ARG A 167 7.14 6.24 14.70
CA ARG A 167 6.71 7.62 14.42
C ARG A 167 7.73 8.61 14.97
N LYS A 168 8.11 8.44 16.24
CA LYS A 168 9.10 9.30 16.90
C LYS A 168 10.48 9.20 16.26
N ALA A 169 10.91 8.03 15.80
CA ALA A 169 12.18 7.86 15.10
C ALA A 169 12.19 8.60 13.74
N ILE A 170 11.08 8.56 12.99
CA ILE A 170 10.93 9.35 11.77
C ILE A 170 11.01 10.85 12.09
N ASP A 171 10.31 11.31 13.12
CA ASP A 171 10.31 12.73 13.50
C ASP A 171 11.72 13.24 13.89
N ASN A 172 12.57 12.35 14.41
CA ASN A 172 13.93 12.69 14.86
C ASN A 172 15.01 12.56 13.77
N CYS A 173 14.75 11.88 12.65
CA CYS A 173 15.79 11.58 11.66
C CYS A 173 16.14 12.76 10.73
N GLY A 174 15.39 13.87 10.81
CA GLY A 174 15.64 15.08 10.01
C GLY A 174 15.25 14.96 8.53
N ARG A 175 14.53 13.88 8.14
CA ARG A 175 14.03 13.65 6.79
C ARG A 175 12.53 13.34 6.83
N GLU A 176 11.78 13.88 5.86
CA GLU A 176 10.38 13.49 5.66
C GLU A 176 10.31 12.07 5.09
N ILE A 177 9.74 11.15 5.88
CA ILE A 177 9.53 9.76 5.48
C ILE A 177 8.05 9.43 5.65
N VAL A 178 7.42 8.98 4.56
CA VAL A 178 6.05 8.46 4.59
C VAL A 178 6.04 7.11 5.30
N LEU A 179 5.15 6.95 6.28
CA LEU A 179 5.01 5.71 7.04
C LEU A 179 3.77 4.92 6.62
N SER A 180 4.00 3.71 6.14
CA SER A 180 3.00 2.68 5.84
C SER A 180 3.11 1.52 6.81
N LEU A 181 1.98 1.00 7.28
CA LEU A 181 1.93 -0.09 8.25
C LEU A 181 1.20 -1.33 7.71
N SER A 182 1.73 -2.51 8.00
CA SER A 182 1.35 -3.82 7.45
C SER A 182 1.52 -4.94 8.51
N PRO A 183 0.88 -6.11 8.35
CA PRO A 183 -0.20 -6.40 7.41
C PRO A 183 -1.54 -5.96 8.01
N GLY A 184 -2.61 -6.05 7.21
CA GLY A 184 -3.97 -5.80 7.68
C GLY A 184 -4.69 -7.09 8.07
N ASN A 185 -5.96 -7.21 7.69
CA ASN A 185 -6.91 -8.29 8.02
C ASN A 185 -7.64 -8.04 9.33
N GLN A 186 -6.90 -7.95 10.43
CA GLN A 186 -7.46 -7.72 11.77
C GLN A 186 -7.12 -6.33 12.31
N THR A 187 -6.84 -5.36 11.43
CA THR A 187 -6.60 -3.97 11.81
C THR A 187 -7.76 -3.46 12.69
N PRO A 188 -7.51 -3.11 13.96
CA PRO A 188 -8.54 -2.71 14.92
C PRO A 188 -9.06 -1.32 14.56
N ILE A 189 -10.36 -1.22 14.27
CA ILE A 189 -10.99 0.05 13.85
C ILE A 189 -11.07 1.04 15.01
N GLU A 190 -11.15 0.53 16.23
CA GLU A 190 -11.07 1.27 17.48
C GLU A 190 -9.75 2.02 17.65
N MET A 191 -8.68 1.58 16.95
CA MET A 191 -7.38 2.25 16.94
C MET A 191 -7.23 3.25 15.80
N ALA A 192 -8.30 3.57 15.06
CA ALA A 192 -8.20 4.46 13.91
C ALA A 192 -7.66 5.85 14.26
N GLU A 193 -8.04 6.45 15.39
CA GLU A 193 -7.47 7.74 15.81
C GLU A 193 -5.99 7.64 16.15
N HIS A 194 -5.54 6.53 16.73
CA HIS A 194 -4.12 6.28 16.98
C HIS A 194 -3.33 6.15 15.66
N LEU A 195 -3.87 5.38 14.70
CA LEU A 195 -3.25 5.23 13.37
C LEU A 195 -3.15 6.56 12.63
N LYS A 196 -4.20 7.39 12.68
CA LYS A 196 -4.20 8.73 12.08
C LYS A 196 -3.13 9.67 12.65
N LEU A 197 -2.74 9.48 13.91
CA LEU A 197 -1.69 10.28 14.56
C LEU A 197 -0.28 9.79 14.22
N ASN A 198 -0.12 8.50 13.92
CA ASN A 198 1.19 7.87 13.86
C ASN A 198 1.59 7.37 12.47
N ALA A 199 0.67 7.23 11.51
CA ALA A 199 0.98 6.68 10.19
C ALA A 199 0.30 7.47 9.07
N ASN A 200 0.92 7.45 7.89
CA ASN A 200 0.33 8.03 6.69
C ASN A 200 -0.65 7.07 6.01
N MET A 201 -0.40 5.77 6.13
CA MET A 201 -1.28 4.73 5.63
C MET A 201 -1.14 3.42 6.43
N TRP A 202 -2.19 2.60 6.42
CA TRP A 202 -2.21 1.33 7.13
C TRP A 202 -3.08 0.33 6.40
N ARG A 203 -2.58 -0.89 6.24
CA ARG A 203 -3.29 -1.99 5.58
C ARG A 203 -4.59 -2.29 6.32
N ILE A 204 -5.69 -2.40 5.58
CA ILE A 204 -7.02 -2.77 6.13
C ILE A 204 -7.40 -4.21 5.88
N SER A 205 -6.70 -4.88 4.95
CA SER A 205 -6.91 -6.28 4.57
C SER A 205 -5.61 -7.08 4.72
N GLY A 206 -5.75 -8.41 4.80
CA GLY A 206 -4.62 -9.30 4.51
C GLY A 206 -4.15 -9.11 3.07
N ASP A 207 -3.14 -9.88 2.66
CA ASP A 207 -2.56 -9.72 1.33
C ASP A 207 -3.60 -9.93 0.25
N SER A 208 -3.75 -8.94 -0.63
CA SER A 208 -4.73 -8.92 -1.70
C SER A 208 -4.08 -9.41 -2.99
N TRP A 209 -4.60 -10.52 -3.52
CA TRP A 209 -4.12 -11.12 -4.77
C TRP A 209 -5.18 -11.08 -5.87
N ASP A 210 -4.76 -11.54 -7.05
CA ASP A 210 -5.47 -11.48 -8.33
C ASP A 210 -6.62 -12.49 -8.46
N ASP A 211 -7.42 -12.68 -7.40
CA ASP A 211 -8.63 -13.48 -7.42
C ASP A 211 -9.87 -12.64 -7.05
N TRP A 212 -11.01 -12.99 -7.66
CA TRP A 212 -12.25 -12.24 -7.49
C TRP A 212 -12.72 -12.19 -6.03
N GLU A 213 -12.58 -13.28 -5.27
CA GLU A 213 -13.05 -13.32 -3.89
C GLU A 213 -12.24 -12.38 -3.00
N SER A 214 -10.92 -12.28 -3.22
CA SER A 214 -10.06 -11.29 -2.58
C SER A 214 -10.52 -9.87 -2.91
N LEU A 215 -10.74 -9.55 -4.19
CA LEU A 215 -11.24 -8.24 -4.62
C LEU A 215 -12.63 -7.92 -4.02
N LYS A 216 -13.54 -8.89 -4.02
CA LYS A 216 -14.90 -8.75 -3.50
C LYS A 216 -14.93 -8.51 -2.00
N ARG A 217 -14.02 -9.13 -1.23
CA ARG A 217 -13.88 -8.87 0.21
C ARG A 217 -13.47 -7.43 0.51
N GLN A 218 -12.72 -6.76 -0.37
CA GLN A 218 -12.27 -5.38 -0.15
C GLN A 218 -13.41 -4.39 -0.01
N PHE A 219 -14.55 -4.59 -0.67
CA PHE A 219 -15.72 -3.73 -0.48
C PHE A 219 -16.17 -3.63 0.98
N ALA A 220 -16.07 -4.71 1.76
CA ALA A 220 -16.42 -4.70 3.18
C ALA A 220 -15.34 -4.02 4.04
N TYR A 221 -14.07 -4.32 3.79
CA TYR A 221 -12.96 -3.66 4.50
C TYR A 221 -12.96 -2.15 4.27
N ILE A 222 -13.06 -1.71 3.02
CA ILE A 222 -13.05 -0.29 2.67
C ILE A 222 -14.24 0.45 3.29
N HIS A 223 -15.44 -0.13 3.26
CA HIS A 223 -16.62 0.47 3.89
C HIS A 223 -16.43 0.64 5.41
N LYS A 224 -15.83 -0.34 6.09
CA LYS A 224 -15.52 -0.25 7.53
C LYS A 224 -14.63 0.97 7.85
N TRP A 225 -13.74 1.36 6.93
CA TRP A 225 -12.75 2.41 7.12
C TRP A 225 -13.08 3.75 6.46
N GLU A 226 -14.22 3.88 5.76
CA GLU A 226 -14.52 5.03 4.90
C GLU A 226 -14.47 6.39 5.63
N LYS A 227 -14.89 6.42 6.90
CA LYS A 227 -14.88 7.63 7.75
C LYS A 227 -13.48 8.07 8.20
N HIS A 228 -12.47 7.26 7.92
CA HIS A 228 -11.09 7.48 8.34
C HIS A 228 -10.16 7.90 7.19
N ILE A 229 -10.69 7.96 5.97
CA ILE A 229 -10.00 8.48 4.78
C ILE A 229 -9.79 10.00 4.93
N GLY A 230 -8.59 10.50 4.65
CA GLY A 230 -8.37 11.94 4.51
C GLY A 230 -6.92 12.33 4.24
N PRO A 231 -6.66 13.64 4.04
CA PRO A 231 -5.32 14.14 3.76
C PRO A 231 -4.29 13.63 4.78
N GLY A 232 -3.25 12.96 4.28
CA GLY A 232 -2.16 12.42 5.09
C GLY A 232 -2.49 11.15 5.88
N ARG A 233 -3.69 10.56 5.72
CA ARG A 233 -4.15 9.38 6.45
C ARG A 233 -5.02 8.47 5.56
N TRP A 234 -4.43 7.39 5.07
CA TRP A 234 -5.03 6.54 4.04
C TRP A 234 -5.20 5.10 4.51
N PRO A 235 -6.44 4.64 4.75
CA PRO A 235 -6.73 3.22 4.82
C PRO A 235 -6.29 2.55 3.52
N ASP A 236 -5.38 1.58 3.62
CA ASP A 236 -4.69 0.98 2.47
C ASP A 236 -5.30 -0.39 2.13
N ALA A 237 -5.90 -0.46 0.94
CA ALA A 237 -6.50 -1.67 0.39
C ALA A 237 -5.46 -2.62 -0.24
N ASP A 238 -4.17 -2.37 -0.03
CA ASP A 238 -3.03 -3.14 -0.53
C ASP A 238 -2.65 -2.82 -1.99
N GLU A 239 -1.56 -3.43 -2.44
CA GLU A 239 -0.99 -3.27 -3.77
C GLU A 239 -1.96 -3.76 -4.87
N LEU A 240 -1.72 -3.31 -6.10
CA LEU A 240 -2.48 -3.68 -7.29
C LEU A 240 -1.81 -4.89 -7.96
N PRO A 241 -2.38 -6.12 -7.85
CA PRO A 241 -1.81 -7.30 -8.48
C PRO A 241 -2.19 -7.34 -9.97
N LEU A 242 -1.61 -6.42 -10.74
CA LEU A 242 -1.84 -6.21 -12.16
C LEU A 242 -0.57 -6.49 -12.99
N GLY A 243 -0.75 -6.83 -14.27
CA GLY A 243 0.34 -7.16 -15.20
C GLY A 243 1.04 -8.50 -14.88
N THR A 244 2.32 -8.59 -15.18
CA THR A 244 3.13 -9.79 -14.94
C THR A 244 3.56 -9.85 -13.47
N LEU A 245 3.13 -10.90 -12.77
CA LEU A 245 3.32 -11.15 -11.35
C LEU A 245 4.20 -12.38 -11.11
N ASN A 246 4.65 -12.52 -9.87
CA ASN A 246 5.27 -13.73 -9.30
C ASN A 246 6.48 -14.28 -10.06
N LYS A 247 7.26 -13.41 -10.69
CA LYS A 247 8.53 -13.76 -11.35
C LYS A 247 9.48 -14.55 -10.44
N ARG A 248 9.50 -14.18 -9.16
CA ARG A 248 10.29 -14.79 -8.07
C ARG A 248 9.61 -14.63 -6.71
N GLY A 249 8.28 -14.55 -6.68
CA GLY A 249 7.55 -14.28 -5.45
C GLY A 249 7.28 -15.55 -4.64
N PRO A 250 6.68 -15.40 -3.45
CA PRO A 250 6.58 -16.48 -2.47
C PRO A 250 5.52 -17.53 -2.79
N HIS A 251 4.61 -17.26 -3.73
CA HIS A 251 3.51 -18.18 -4.04
C HIS A 251 3.95 -19.27 -5.02
N ASP A 252 3.40 -20.47 -4.85
CA ASP A 252 3.67 -21.68 -5.67
C ASP A 252 3.32 -21.54 -7.16
N HIS A 253 2.69 -20.43 -7.54
CA HIS A 253 2.40 -20.12 -8.92
C HIS A 253 3.68 -19.64 -9.64
N GLY A 254 4.00 -20.13 -10.82
CA GLY A 254 5.10 -19.55 -11.60
C GLY A 254 4.87 -18.08 -11.95
N GLU A 255 5.85 -17.45 -12.60
CA GLU A 255 5.65 -16.19 -13.30
C GLU A 255 4.38 -16.28 -14.17
N ARG A 256 3.49 -15.32 -14.02
CA ARG A 256 2.21 -15.31 -14.74
C ARG A 256 1.70 -13.90 -14.98
N GLU A 257 0.74 -13.76 -15.87
CA GLU A 257 -0.12 -12.59 -15.87
C GLU A 257 -1.14 -12.65 -14.73
N SER A 258 -1.51 -11.48 -14.20
CA SER A 258 -2.66 -11.32 -13.31
C SER A 258 -3.88 -12.05 -13.85
N ASN A 259 -4.50 -12.86 -12.99
CA ASN A 259 -5.67 -13.67 -13.29
C ASN A 259 -6.97 -12.84 -13.40
N PHE A 260 -6.93 -11.54 -13.06
CA PHE A 260 -8.08 -10.67 -13.23
C PHE A 260 -8.50 -10.55 -14.70
N THR A 261 -9.79 -10.76 -14.93
CA THR A 261 -10.45 -10.40 -16.17
C THR A 261 -10.44 -8.89 -16.38
N THR A 262 -10.69 -8.43 -17.61
CA THR A 262 -10.73 -6.99 -17.89
C THR A 262 -11.78 -6.25 -17.03
N PRO A 263 -13.02 -6.75 -16.83
CA PRO A 263 -13.98 -6.15 -15.91
C PRO A 263 -13.46 -6.03 -14.48
N GLU A 264 -12.82 -7.07 -13.95
CA GLU A 264 -12.25 -7.08 -12.59
C GLU A 264 -11.12 -6.08 -12.43
N LYS A 265 -10.27 -5.90 -13.46
CA LYS A 265 -9.24 -4.84 -13.46
C LYS A 265 -9.85 -3.43 -13.38
N TYR A 266 -10.95 -3.19 -14.10
CA TYR A 266 -11.69 -1.93 -13.97
C TYR A 266 -12.34 -1.79 -12.58
N THR A 267 -12.86 -2.87 -12.00
CA THR A 267 -13.37 -2.88 -10.62
C THR A 267 -12.31 -2.53 -9.60
N LEU A 268 -11.15 -3.18 -9.65
CA LEU A 268 -9.99 -2.91 -8.81
C LEU A 268 -9.62 -1.42 -8.84
N MET A 269 -9.32 -0.90 -10.05
CA MET A 269 -8.88 0.48 -10.20
C MET A 269 -9.97 1.50 -9.83
N THR A 270 -11.24 1.20 -10.13
CA THR A 270 -12.35 2.09 -9.77
C THR A 270 -12.53 2.14 -8.26
N LEU A 271 -12.48 0.99 -7.58
CA LEU A 271 -12.65 0.91 -6.14
C LEU A 271 -11.51 1.62 -5.41
N TRP A 272 -10.25 1.31 -5.74
CA TRP A 272 -9.08 1.98 -5.14
C TRP A 272 -9.09 3.49 -5.40
N SER A 273 -9.58 3.92 -6.56
CA SER A 273 -9.64 5.35 -6.88
C SER A 273 -10.73 6.06 -6.10
N ILE A 274 -11.96 5.54 -6.07
CA ILE A 274 -13.09 6.20 -5.38
C ILE A 274 -12.96 6.11 -3.87
N CYS A 275 -12.26 5.12 -3.31
CA CYS A 275 -11.98 5.05 -1.87
C CYS A 275 -10.68 5.75 -1.47
N ARG A 276 -9.92 6.30 -2.43
CA ARG A 276 -8.63 6.95 -2.20
C ARG A 276 -7.59 6.07 -1.51
N SER A 277 -7.59 4.76 -1.80
CA SER A 277 -6.49 3.87 -1.39
C SER A 277 -5.18 4.33 -2.05
N PRO A 278 -4.01 4.17 -1.40
CA PRO A 278 -2.73 4.26 -2.07
C PRO A 278 -2.71 3.36 -3.32
N LEU A 279 -2.06 3.83 -4.38
CA LEU A 279 -1.91 3.09 -5.63
C LEU A 279 -0.44 2.63 -5.74
N PHE A 280 -0.19 1.37 -5.40
CA PHE A 280 1.10 0.71 -5.61
C PHE A 280 0.94 -0.40 -6.64
N TYR A 281 1.71 -0.36 -7.73
CA TYR A 281 1.65 -1.37 -8.78
C TYR A 281 2.60 -2.52 -8.46
N GLY A 282 2.08 -3.74 -8.33
CA GLY A 282 2.87 -4.92 -7.95
C GLY A 282 3.47 -5.73 -9.11
N GLY A 283 3.20 -5.34 -10.36
CA GLY A 283 3.68 -6.05 -11.55
C GLY A 283 5.07 -5.63 -12.03
N ASP A 284 5.66 -6.43 -12.93
CA ASP A 284 6.89 -6.09 -13.64
C ASP A 284 6.60 -4.99 -14.70
N LEU A 285 6.93 -3.75 -14.36
CA LEU A 285 6.74 -2.59 -15.24
C LEU A 285 7.50 -2.69 -16.57
N MET A 286 8.55 -3.51 -16.67
CA MET A 286 9.35 -3.64 -17.89
C MET A 286 8.61 -4.42 -19.00
N VAL A 287 7.60 -5.20 -18.63
CA VAL A 287 6.80 -6.02 -19.54
C VAL A 287 5.30 -5.67 -19.47
N ILE A 288 4.98 -4.44 -19.06
CA ILE A 288 3.60 -3.98 -18.91
C ILE A 288 2.81 -4.06 -20.21
N ARG A 289 1.60 -4.64 -20.15
CA ARG A 289 0.68 -4.75 -21.29
C ARG A 289 -0.09 -3.44 -21.52
N PRO A 290 -0.54 -3.16 -22.76
CA PRO A 290 -1.28 -1.93 -23.07
C PRO A 290 -2.54 -1.71 -22.22
N ILE A 291 -3.25 -2.79 -21.86
CA ILE A 291 -4.44 -2.68 -21.00
C ILE A 291 -4.07 -2.19 -19.59
N ASP A 292 -2.99 -2.71 -19.01
CA ASP A 292 -2.55 -2.31 -17.67
C ASP A 292 -2.00 -0.89 -17.71
N LEU A 293 -1.21 -0.53 -18.73
CA LEU A 293 -0.73 0.85 -18.91
C LEU A 293 -1.88 1.86 -19.03
N LYS A 294 -2.97 1.51 -19.74
CA LYS A 294 -4.16 2.36 -19.85
C LYS A 294 -4.79 2.62 -18.47
N LEU A 295 -4.83 1.62 -17.59
CA LEU A 295 -5.36 1.77 -16.24
C LEU A 295 -4.52 2.75 -15.41
N LEU A 296 -3.19 2.62 -15.46
CA LEU A 296 -2.26 3.44 -14.67
C LEU A 296 -2.07 4.87 -15.19
N THR A 297 -2.51 5.18 -16.42
CA THR A 297 -2.31 6.49 -17.06
C THR A 297 -3.60 7.27 -17.28
N ASN A 298 -4.75 6.76 -16.83
CA ASN A 298 -6.01 7.49 -16.97
C ASN A 298 -6.13 8.63 -15.94
N LYS A 299 -5.70 9.83 -16.34
CA LYS A 299 -5.67 11.03 -15.49
C LYS A 299 -7.01 11.39 -14.85
N GLU A 300 -8.15 11.11 -15.51
CA GLU A 300 -9.47 11.39 -14.93
C GLU A 300 -9.79 10.46 -13.74
N ILE A 301 -9.42 9.18 -13.85
CA ILE A 301 -9.58 8.20 -12.77
C ILE A 301 -8.64 8.53 -11.61
N ILE A 302 -7.39 8.86 -11.92
CA ILE A 302 -6.40 9.25 -10.93
C ILE A 302 -6.81 10.55 -10.22
N ALA A 303 -7.41 11.50 -10.94
CA ALA A 303 -7.91 12.73 -10.33
C ALA A 303 -9.00 12.46 -9.27
N VAL A 304 -9.79 11.39 -9.41
CA VAL A 304 -10.70 10.94 -8.35
C VAL A 304 -9.90 10.56 -7.11
N ASN A 305 -8.91 9.67 -7.23
CA ASN A 305 -8.07 9.24 -6.11
C ASN A 305 -7.33 10.42 -5.45
N GLN A 306 -6.81 11.35 -6.24
CA GLN A 306 -5.94 12.43 -5.76
C GLN A 306 -6.70 13.63 -5.20
N ASN A 307 -7.87 13.97 -5.75
CA ASN A 307 -8.52 15.27 -5.49
C ASN A 307 -9.92 15.17 -4.89
N SER A 308 -10.60 14.01 -4.96
CA SER A 308 -11.97 13.89 -4.44
C SER A 308 -12.05 14.00 -2.92
N THR A 309 -13.22 14.36 -2.39
CA THR A 309 -13.48 14.40 -0.93
C THR A 309 -14.80 13.72 -0.59
N ASN A 310 -15.07 13.50 0.70
CA ASN A 310 -16.33 12.92 1.17
C ASN A 310 -16.66 11.57 0.47
N ASN A 311 -15.65 10.73 0.33
CA ASN A 311 -15.75 9.43 -0.30
C ASN A 311 -16.49 8.46 0.62
N HIS A 312 -17.64 7.94 0.19
CA HIS A 312 -18.43 6.99 0.99
C HIS A 312 -19.26 6.07 0.13
N GLN A 313 -19.62 4.91 0.70
CA GLN A 313 -20.57 4.01 0.08
C GLN A 313 -21.96 4.67 0.06
N LEU A 314 -22.56 4.76 -1.12
CA LEU A 314 -23.92 5.26 -1.30
C LEU A 314 -24.94 4.17 -0.95
N PHE A 315 -24.75 2.96 -1.48
CA PHE A 315 -25.53 1.78 -1.13
C PHE A 315 -24.77 0.51 -1.44
N ARG A 316 -25.25 -0.59 -0.85
CA ARG A 316 -24.85 -1.96 -1.17
C ARG A 316 -26.07 -2.87 -1.17
N THR A 317 -26.16 -3.71 -2.20
CA THR A 317 -27.12 -4.81 -2.31
C THR A 317 -26.34 -6.14 -2.43
N GLU A 318 -27.05 -7.25 -2.63
CA GLU A 318 -26.43 -8.54 -2.89
C GLU A 318 -25.65 -8.58 -4.22
N SER A 319 -26.07 -7.78 -5.20
CA SER A 319 -25.52 -7.82 -6.56
C SER A 319 -24.73 -6.58 -6.95
N HIS A 320 -24.93 -5.44 -6.30
CA HIS A 320 -24.31 -4.17 -6.70
C HIS A 320 -23.87 -3.32 -5.52
N VAL A 321 -22.84 -2.51 -5.75
CA VAL A 321 -22.37 -1.49 -4.81
C VAL A 321 -22.27 -0.17 -5.56
N ALA A 322 -22.58 0.93 -4.90
CA ALA A 322 -22.29 2.27 -5.41
C ALA A 322 -21.53 3.09 -4.38
N TRP A 323 -20.58 3.90 -4.87
CA TRP A 323 -19.83 4.86 -4.08
C TRP A 323 -19.96 6.24 -4.69
N VAL A 324 -19.92 7.26 -3.84
CA VAL A 324 -19.96 8.66 -4.26
C VAL A 324 -18.81 9.43 -3.62
N ALA A 325 -18.34 10.45 -4.33
CA ALA A 325 -17.41 11.43 -3.78
C ALA A 325 -17.69 12.81 -4.35
N ASP A 326 -17.31 13.84 -3.61
CA ASP A 326 -17.44 15.23 -4.00
C ASP A 326 -16.21 15.70 -4.77
N ILE A 327 -16.44 16.66 -5.68
CA ILE A 327 -15.37 17.43 -6.32
C ILE A 327 -15.23 18.75 -5.54
N PRO A 328 -14.08 19.01 -4.89
CA PRO A 328 -13.89 20.23 -4.10
C PRO A 328 -14.20 21.50 -4.90
N GLY A 329 -15.03 22.38 -4.32
CA GLY A 329 -15.40 23.66 -4.93
C GLY A 329 -16.41 23.58 -6.08
N MET A 330 -16.98 22.40 -6.37
CA MET A 330 -17.98 22.20 -7.42
C MET A 330 -19.24 21.52 -6.86
N SER A 331 -20.37 21.71 -7.53
CA SER A 331 -21.62 20.96 -7.27
C SER A 331 -21.59 19.55 -7.86
N ASP A 332 -20.61 19.25 -8.70
CA ASP A 332 -20.43 17.97 -9.36
C ASP A 332 -20.05 16.86 -8.36
N LYS A 333 -20.40 15.62 -8.71
CA LYS A 333 -20.06 14.44 -7.91
C LYS A 333 -19.44 13.36 -8.77
N TYR A 334 -18.50 12.61 -8.20
CA TYR A 334 -18.08 11.32 -8.74
C TYR A 334 -19.03 10.23 -8.28
N LEU A 335 -19.37 9.31 -9.17
CA LEU A 335 -20.20 8.14 -8.89
C LEU A 335 -19.49 6.89 -9.44
N ALA A 336 -19.16 5.95 -8.56
CA ALA A 336 -18.72 4.62 -8.95
C ALA A 336 -19.87 3.62 -8.80
N VAL A 337 -20.06 2.75 -9.79
CA VAL A 337 -21.08 1.70 -9.78
C VAL A 337 -20.41 0.37 -10.10
N PHE A 338 -20.63 -0.62 -9.24
CA PHE A 338 -20.00 -1.93 -9.30
C PHE A 338 -21.06 -3.01 -9.44
N ASN A 339 -20.84 -3.97 -10.35
CA ASN A 339 -21.57 -5.22 -10.39
C ASN A 339 -20.72 -6.29 -9.69
N ILE A 340 -21.15 -6.73 -8.52
CA ILE A 340 -20.46 -7.75 -7.71
C ILE A 340 -21.09 -9.15 -7.87
N SER A 341 -21.93 -9.32 -8.89
CA SER A 341 -22.60 -10.55 -9.26
C SER A 341 -22.15 -11.08 -10.62
N GLU A 342 -22.60 -12.30 -10.93
CA GLU A 342 -22.37 -12.98 -12.21
C GLU A 342 -23.31 -12.49 -13.32
N ASP A 343 -24.37 -11.73 -13.00
CA ASP A 343 -25.38 -11.32 -13.97
C ASP A 343 -25.00 -9.98 -14.63
N SER A 344 -24.71 -10.02 -15.93
CA SER A 344 -24.38 -8.85 -16.76
C SER A 344 -25.60 -8.08 -17.28
N LYS A 345 -26.83 -8.56 -17.06
CA LYS A 345 -28.06 -7.96 -17.61
C LYS A 345 -28.72 -6.96 -16.66
N PHE A 346 -28.41 -7.02 -15.37
CA PHE A 346 -28.98 -6.13 -14.38
C PHE A 346 -28.33 -4.75 -14.43
N LYS A 347 -29.13 -3.70 -14.20
CA LYS A 347 -28.65 -2.31 -14.13
C LYS A 347 -28.86 -1.76 -12.73
N ALA A 348 -27.82 -1.23 -12.12
CA ALA A 348 -27.92 -0.56 -10.83
C ALA A 348 -28.55 0.83 -11.00
N MET A 349 -29.78 0.99 -10.50
CA MET A 349 -30.47 2.28 -10.49
C MET A 349 -29.92 3.19 -9.40
N VAL A 350 -29.39 4.35 -9.79
CA VAL A 350 -28.98 5.42 -8.89
C VAL A 350 -29.96 6.58 -9.06
N LYS A 351 -30.67 6.96 -7.99
CA LYS A 351 -31.58 8.11 -8.05
C LYS A 351 -30.80 9.40 -7.89
N LEU A 352 -30.85 10.27 -8.89
CA LEU A 352 -30.02 11.48 -8.92
C LEU A 352 -30.42 12.49 -7.82
N LYS A 353 -31.69 12.48 -7.41
CA LYS A 353 -32.18 13.27 -6.28
C LYS A 353 -31.53 12.88 -4.95
N GLU A 354 -31.20 11.61 -4.74
CA GLU A 354 -30.51 11.15 -3.52
C GLU A 354 -29.07 11.68 -3.47
N LEU A 355 -28.52 12.09 -4.61
CA LEU A 355 -27.23 12.76 -4.75
C LEU A 355 -27.33 14.29 -4.75
N GLY A 356 -28.52 14.85 -4.49
CA GLY A 356 -28.74 16.30 -4.44
C GLY A 356 -28.97 16.97 -5.80
N PHE A 357 -29.16 16.21 -6.88
CA PHE A 357 -29.49 16.76 -8.20
C PHE A 357 -31.00 16.74 -8.44
N GLU A 358 -31.61 17.93 -8.49
CA GLU A 358 -33.06 18.10 -8.73
C GLU A 358 -33.42 18.43 -10.19
N SER A 359 -32.43 18.89 -10.96
CA SER A 359 -32.54 19.27 -12.37
C SER A 359 -31.98 18.19 -13.30
N VAL A 360 -32.11 18.42 -14.61
CA VAL A 360 -31.40 17.62 -15.60
C VAL A 360 -29.89 17.81 -15.39
N VAL A 361 -29.12 16.72 -15.42
CA VAL A 361 -27.66 16.68 -15.32
C VAL A 361 -27.05 16.08 -16.58
N SER A 362 -25.75 16.35 -16.77
CA SER A 362 -24.89 15.64 -17.73
C SER A 362 -23.99 14.67 -16.98
N ILE A 363 -23.65 13.53 -17.58
CA ILE A 363 -22.81 12.50 -16.95
C ILE A 363 -21.62 12.19 -17.85
N HIS A 364 -20.40 12.32 -17.35
CA HIS A 364 -19.19 11.91 -18.06
C HIS A 364 -18.78 10.51 -17.62
N ASP A 365 -18.49 9.58 -18.55
CA ASP A 365 -17.89 8.27 -18.28
C ASP A 365 -16.36 8.39 -18.36
N LEU A 366 -15.68 8.26 -17.22
CA LEU A 366 -14.23 8.54 -17.09
C LEU A 366 -13.37 7.42 -17.70
N TRP A 367 -13.90 6.20 -17.81
CA TRP A 367 -13.18 5.09 -18.44
C TRP A 367 -13.26 5.16 -19.96
N ARG A 368 -14.42 5.57 -20.48
CA ARG A 368 -14.65 5.76 -21.93
C ARG A 368 -14.28 7.16 -22.42
N ARG A 369 -14.05 8.11 -21.50
CA ARG A 369 -13.84 9.54 -21.76
C ARG A 369 -14.92 10.10 -22.66
N LYS A 370 -16.17 9.87 -22.26
CA LYS A 370 -17.34 10.14 -23.09
C LYS A 370 -18.46 10.76 -22.29
N ASP A 371 -18.99 11.87 -22.79
CA ASP A 371 -20.19 12.48 -22.27
C ASP A 371 -21.45 11.67 -22.63
N LEU A 372 -22.28 11.48 -21.62
CA LEU A 372 -23.63 10.94 -21.64
C LEU A 372 -24.57 12.09 -21.27
N TRP A 373 -25.51 12.40 -22.15
CA TRP A 373 -26.28 13.64 -22.03
C TRP A 373 -27.66 13.40 -21.44
N LYS A 374 -28.09 14.35 -20.59
CA LYS A 374 -29.47 14.57 -20.13
C LYS A 374 -30.09 13.42 -19.34
N PHE A 375 -29.82 13.41 -18.03
CA PHE A 375 -30.50 12.56 -17.05
C PHE A 375 -31.23 13.41 -16.03
N LYS A 376 -32.39 12.99 -15.52
CA LYS A 376 -33.17 13.77 -14.53
C LYS A 376 -33.49 12.98 -13.27
N ASP A 377 -34.13 11.83 -13.43
CA ASP A 377 -34.64 11.09 -12.28
C ASP A 377 -33.63 10.05 -11.76
N GLY A 378 -32.94 9.36 -12.66
CA GLY A 378 -31.98 8.34 -12.30
C GLY A 378 -30.99 8.04 -13.41
N PHE A 379 -29.94 7.32 -13.02
CA PHE A 379 -28.91 6.80 -13.90
C PHE A 379 -28.75 5.30 -13.67
N SER A 380 -28.60 4.54 -14.75
CA SER A 380 -28.57 3.07 -14.73
C SER A 380 -27.58 2.56 -15.77
N PRO A 381 -26.26 2.68 -15.50
CA PRO A 381 -25.25 2.19 -16.41
C PRO A 381 -25.38 0.66 -16.53
N ALA A 382 -25.16 0.14 -17.73
CA ALA A 382 -24.96 -1.29 -17.93
C ALA A 382 -23.51 -1.62 -17.55
N ILE A 383 -23.34 -2.49 -16.56
CA ILE A 383 -22.04 -2.90 -16.02
C ILE A 383 -21.93 -4.41 -16.17
N GLU A 384 -20.87 -4.88 -16.82
CA GLU A 384 -20.61 -6.31 -17.00
C GLU A 384 -20.46 -7.02 -15.64
N ALA A 385 -20.63 -8.35 -15.61
CA ALA A 385 -20.35 -9.14 -14.42
C ALA A 385 -18.93 -8.85 -13.91
N HIS A 386 -18.80 -8.62 -12.60
CA HIS A 386 -17.56 -8.24 -11.91
C HIS A 386 -16.96 -6.90 -12.39
N GLY A 387 -17.69 -6.13 -13.19
CA GLY A 387 -17.25 -4.87 -13.76
C GLY A 387 -17.59 -3.66 -12.91
N ALA A 388 -17.03 -2.52 -13.33
CA ALA A 388 -17.32 -1.23 -12.73
C ALA A 388 -17.42 -0.12 -13.78
N GLY A 389 -18.16 0.93 -13.43
CA GLY A 389 -18.15 2.22 -14.11
C GLY A 389 -17.80 3.33 -13.14
N LEU A 390 -17.08 4.35 -13.62
CA LEU A 390 -16.77 5.55 -12.85
C LEU A 390 -17.20 6.77 -13.66
N PHE A 391 -18.02 7.61 -13.03
CA PHE A 391 -18.74 8.68 -13.69
C PHE A 391 -18.56 10.01 -12.94
N ARG A 392 -18.62 11.13 -13.67
CA ARG A 392 -18.77 12.48 -13.10
C ARG A 392 -20.16 12.99 -13.46
N ILE A 393 -20.96 13.31 -12.47
CA ILE A 393 -22.28 13.92 -12.62
C ILE A 393 -22.10 15.43 -12.53
N MET A 394 -22.52 16.14 -13.57
CA MET A 394 -22.34 17.57 -13.76
C MET A 394 -23.72 18.24 -13.83
N GLN A 395 -23.91 19.29 -13.04
CA GLN A 395 -25.18 20.02 -13.03
C GLN A 395 -25.37 20.86 -14.30
#